data_AF-A0A658NWU7-F1
#
_entry.id   AF-A0A658NWU7-F1
#
_cell.length_a   1.000
_cell.length_b   1.000
_cell.length_c   1.000
_cell.angle_alpha   90.00
_cell.angle_beta   90.00
_cell.angle_gamma   90.00
#
_symmetry.space_group_name_H-M   'P 1'
#
loop_
_entity.id
_entity.type
_entity.pdbx_description
1 polymer ?
#
loop_
_entity_poly.entity_id
_entity_poly.type
_entity_poly.pdbx_seq_one_letter_code
_entity_poly.pdbx_strand_id
1 'polypeptide(L)'
;NKSTIAKLIQRLYLPVEGTMMVDGVDIRHMDSLFLRYRTGVVLQECYLFSGTIKENIAMAAPNAGMERIIQVARIAGAHDFIS
;
A
#
# COMPACT_ATOMS: atom_id res chain seq x y z
N ASN A 1 9.75 -1.88 -17.94
CA ASN A 1 8.96 -2.86 -17.15
C ASN A 1 8.27 -2.14 -16.00
N LYS A 2 6.94 -1.96 -16.06
CA LYS A 2 6.19 -1.11 -15.09
C LYS A 2 6.27 -1.62 -13.64
N SER A 3 6.29 -2.94 -13.47
CA SER A 3 6.43 -3.60 -12.16
C SER A 3 7.81 -3.38 -11.52
N THR A 4 8.88 -3.34 -12.31
CA THR A 4 10.23 -3.04 -11.80
C THR A 4 10.31 -1.65 -11.19
N ILE A 5 9.68 -0.65 -11.82
CA ILE A 5 9.62 0.72 -11.29
C ILE A 5 8.87 0.73 -9.95
N ALA A 6 7.72 0.07 -9.87
CA ALA A 6 6.97 -0.03 -8.62
C ALA A 6 7.78 -0.69 -7.49
N LYS A 7 8.60 -1.70 -7.80
CA LYS A 7 9.48 -2.36 -6.82
C LYS A 7 10.63 -1.46 -6.37
N LEU A 8 11.17 -0.61 -7.26
CA LEU A 8 12.19 0.37 -6.89
C LEU A 8 11.62 1.49 -5.99
N ILE A 9 10.42 2.00 -6.30
CA ILE A 9 9.73 3.00 -5.48
C ILE A 9 9.47 2.47 -4.06
N GLN A 10 9.09 1.20 -3.93
CA GLN A 10 8.90 0.54 -2.62
C GLN A 10 10.21 0.14 -1.93
N ARG A 11 11.37 0.41 -2.57
CA ARG A 11 12.69 -0.04 -2.14
C ARG A 11 12.76 -1.54 -1.85
N LEU A 12 12.06 -2.33 -2.66
CA LEU A 12 12.21 -3.79 -2.72
C LEU A 12 13.49 -4.16 -3.49
N TYR A 13 13.94 -3.26 -4.36
CA TYR A 13 15.27 -3.30 -5.01
C TYR A 13 15.94 -1.93 -4.91
N LEU A 14 17.26 -1.91 -5.06
CA LEU A 14 18.03 -0.69 -5.30
C LEU A 14 18.36 -0.56 -6.79
N PRO A 15 18.46 0.67 -7.31
CA PRO A 15 18.96 0.88 -8.67
C PRO A 15 20.41 0.39 -8.77
N VAL A 16 20.73 -0.35 -9.84
CA VAL A 16 22.10 -0.83 -10.11
C VAL A 16 23.00 0.35 -10.52
N GLU A 17 22.45 1.28 -11.30
CA GLU A 17 23.09 2.52 -11.70
C GLU A 17 22.12 3.69 -11.56
N GLY A 18 22.67 4.89 -11.34
CA GLY A 18 21.90 6.12 -11.16
C GLY A 18 21.38 6.33 -9.74
N THR A 19 20.47 7.30 -9.60
CA THR A 19 19.91 7.72 -8.31
C THR A 19 18.40 7.91 -8.45
N MET A 20 17.66 7.48 -7.42
CA MET A 20 16.22 7.73 -7.31
C MET A 20 15.97 8.57 -6.07
N MET A 21 15.23 9.66 -6.25
CA MET A 21 14.94 10.61 -5.19
C MET A 21 13.43 10.69 -4.95
N VAL A 22 13.04 10.76 -3.67
CA VAL A 22 11.69 11.12 -3.23
C VAL A 22 11.85 12.39 -2.40
N ASP A 23 11.13 13.44 -2.77
CA ASP A 23 11.22 14.77 -2.14
C ASP A 23 12.66 15.32 -2.01
N GLY A 24 13.50 15.04 -3.03
CA GLY A 24 14.89 15.49 -3.08
C GLY A 24 15.87 14.67 -2.23
N VAL A 25 15.40 13.62 -1.54
CA VAL A 25 16.24 12.71 -0.76
C VAL A 25 16.38 11.39 -1.49
N ASP A 26 17.61 10.89 -1.61
CA ASP A 26 17.88 9.59 -2.18
C ASP A 26 17.23 8.47 -1.35
N ILE A 27 16.50 7.58 -2.02
CA ILE A 27 15.82 6.44 -1.37
C ILE A 27 16.79 5.54 -0.58
N ARG A 28 18.08 5.52 -0.92
CA ARG A 28 19.13 4.79 -0.18
C ARG A 28 19.33 5.31 1.24
N HIS A 29 19.00 6.58 1.49
CA HIS A 29 19.14 7.23 2.79
C HIS A 29 17.83 7.30 3.59
N MET A 30 16.70 6.90 3.00
CA MET A 30 15.43 6.84 3.71
C MET A 30 15.32 5.59 4.59
N ASP A 31 14.32 5.52 5.46
CA ASP A 31 13.90 4.24 6.04
C ASP A 31 12.95 3.52 5.08
N SER A 32 13.23 2.24 4.82
CA SER A 32 12.39 1.42 3.93
C SER A 32 10.98 1.18 4.50
N LEU A 33 10.84 1.11 5.83
CA LEU A 33 9.54 0.93 6.46
C LEU A 33 8.70 2.20 6.34
N PHE A 34 9.27 3.37 6.63
CA PHE A 34 8.65 4.67 6.39
C PHE A 34 8.17 4.84 4.94
N LEU A 35 9.02 4.52 3.96
CA LEU A 35 8.67 4.66 2.55
C LEU A 35 7.49 3.76 2.16
N ARG A 36 7.49 2.51 2.64
CA ARG A 36 6.37 1.57 2.40
C ARG A 36 5.10 1.98 3.13
N TYR A 37 5.19 2.52 4.35
CA TYR A 37 4.03 3.00 5.09
C TYR A 37 3.35 4.20 4.40
N ARG A 38 4.13 5.00 3.67
CA ARG A 38 3.64 6.18 2.91
C ARG A 38 3.20 5.84 1.48
N THR A 39 3.31 4.58 1.07
CA THR A 39 3.01 4.13 -0.30
C THR A 39 1.94 3.05 -0.29
N GLY A 40 0.76 3.36 -0.87
CA GLY A 40 -0.27 2.36 -1.16
C GLY A 40 0.01 1.64 -2.48
N VAL A 41 -0.12 0.32 -2.51
CA VAL A 41 0.10 -0.50 -3.71
C VAL A 41 -1.13 -1.35 -3.97
N VAL A 42 -1.69 -1.23 -5.18
CA VAL A 42 -2.75 -2.10 -5.67
C VAL A 42 -2.13 -3.10 -6.63
N LEU A 43 -2.15 -4.38 -6.23
CA LEU A 43 -1.63 -5.48 -7.05
C LEU A 43 -2.63 -5.84 -8.14
N GLN A 44 -2.12 -6.33 -9.28
CA GLN A 44 -2.96 -6.80 -10.39
C GLN A 44 -3.81 -8.01 -9.98
N GLU A 45 -3.27 -8.88 -9.14
CA GLU A 45 -4.00 -9.96 -8.46
C GLU A 45 -4.28 -9.53 -7.02
N CYS A 46 -5.56 -9.58 -6.61
CA CYS A 46 -5.96 -9.22 -5.26
C CYS A 46 -5.77 -10.42 -4.33
N TYR A 47 -5.07 -10.21 -3.21
CA TYR A 47 -4.91 -11.21 -2.17
C TYR A 47 -5.71 -10.81 -0.93
N LEU A 48 -6.56 -11.71 -0.46
CA LEU A 48 -7.25 -11.59 0.82
C LEU A 48 -6.65 -12.60 1.79
N PHE A 49 -6.47 -12.16 3.03
CA PHE A 49 -6.10 -13.03 4.13
C PHE A 49 -7.34 -13.74 4.68
N SER A 50 -7.15 -14.93 5.23
CA SER A 50 -8.21 -15.65 5.96
C SER A 50 -8.77 -14.76 7.07
N GLY A 51 -10.08 -14.57 7.07
CA GLY A 51 -10.78 -13.69 7.99
C GLY A 51 -11.98 -13.02 7.33
N THR A 52 -12.53 -12.04 8.02
CA THR A 52 -13.64 -11.23 7.57
C THR A 52 -13.17 -10.14 6.59
N ILE A 53 -14.12 -9.60 5.81
CA ILE A 53 -13.87 -8.44 4.96
C ILE A 53 -13.41 -7.23 5.79
N LYS A 54 -14.00 -7.06 6.98
CA LYS A 54 -13.60 -6.02 7.94
C LYS A 54 -12.12 -6.16 8.30
N GLU A 55 -11.66 -7.36 8.64
CA GLU A 55 -10.26 -7.60 9.03
C GLU A 55 -9.30 -7.31 7.88
N ASN A 56 -9.66 -7.68 6.64
CA ASN A 56 -8.86 -7.38 5.45
C ASN A 56 -8.76 -5.86 5.19
N ILE A 57 -9.87 -5.11 5.31
CA ILE A 57 -9.85 -3.64 5.15
C ILE A 57 -9.08 -2.98 6.30
N ALA A 58 -9.25 -3.47 7.53
CA ALA A 58 -8.58 -2.96 8.72
C ALA A 58 -7.09 -3.30 8.77
N MET A 59 -6.57 -4.13 7.88
CA MET A 59 -5.16 -4.53 7.88
C MET A 59 -4.20 -3.32 7.84
N ALA A 60 -4.55 -2.25 7.12
CA ALA A 60 -3.75 -1.03 7.07
C ALA A 60 -3.95 -0.11 8.30
N ALA A 61 -4.99 -0.34 9.10
CA ALA A 61 -5.32 0.41 10.31
C ALA A 61 -6.08 -0.49 11.31
N PRO A 62 -5.39 -1.36 12.08
CA PRO A 62 -6.04 -2.41 12.87
C PRO A 62 -7.03 -1.91 13.92
N ASN A 63 -6.84 -0.67 14.39
CA ASN A 63 -7.69 -0.02 15.38
C ASN A 63 -8.82 0.82 14.76
N ALA A 64 -9.06 0.71 13.45
CA ALA A 64 -10.10 1.46 12.77
C ALA A 64 -11.50 1.03 13.25
N GLY A 65 -12.29 2.00 13.71
CA GLY A 65 -13.69 1.80 14.05
C GLY A 65 -14.54 1.45 12.82
N MET A 66 -15.71 0.85 13.06
CA MET A 66 -16.60 0.37 11.98
C MET A 66 -17.02 1.47 11.01
N GLU A 67 -17.27 2.68 11.52
CA GLU A 67 -17.61 3.85 10.68
C GLU A 67 -16.52 4.15 9.66
N ARG A 68 -15.24 4.09 10.07
CA ARG A 68 -14.11 4.32 9.17
C ARG A 68 -14.00 3.21 8.13
N ILE A 69 -14.25 1.95 8.53
CA ILE A 69 -14.27 0.81 7.61
C ILE A 69 -15.34 0.99 6.52
N ILE A 70 -16.56 1.36 6.92
CA ILE A 70 -17.66 1.64 5.96
C ILE A 70 -17.29 2.81 5.04
N GLN A 71 -16.72 3.88 5.60
CA GLN A 71 -16.30 5.04 4.82
C GLN A 71 -15.28 4.67 3.74
N VAL A 72 -14.23 3.92 4.08
CA VAL A 72 -13.21 3.52 3.09
C VAL A 72 -13.76 2.51 2.09
N ALA A 73 -14.66 1.61 2.50
CA ALA A 73 -15.35 0.72 1.58
C ALA A 73 -16.19 1.47 0.56
N ARG A 74 -16.88 2.56 0.96
CA ARG A 74 -17.62 3.43 0.03
C ARG A 74 -16.70 4.17 -0.93
N ILE A 75 -15.60 4.73 -0.44
CA ILE A 75 -14.59 5.41 -1.29
C ILE A 75 -14.00 4.45 -2.31
N ALA A 76 -13.77 3.19 -1.92
CA ALA A 76 -13.27 2.14 -2.80
C ALA A 76 -14.34 1.56 -3.75
N GLY A 77 -15.60 1.99 -3.66
CA GLY A 77 -16.72 1.43 -4.43
C GLY A 77 -17.08 0.00 -4.02
N ALA A 78 -16.64 -0.45 -2.84
CA ALA A 78 -16.81 -1.81 -2.37
C ALA A 78 -18.05 -2.04 -1.51
N HIS A 79 -18.58 -0.99 -0.90
CA HIS A 79 -19.64 -1.10 0.09
C HIS A 79 -20.88 -1.86 -0.42
N ASP A 80 -21.32 -1.58 -1.65
CA ASP A 80 -22.59 -2.10 -2.17
C ASP A 80 -22.58 -3.61 -2.43
N PHE A 81 -21.40 -4.22 -2.66
CA PHE A 81 -21.30 -5.66 -2.92
C PHE A 81 -20.86 -6.50 -1.71
N ILE A 82 -20.36 -5.86 -0.64
CA ILE A 82 -19.92 -6.55 0.60
C ILE A 82 -20.90 -6.40 1.76
N SER A 83 -21.96 -5.59 1.61
CA SER A 83 -22.95 -5.33 2.65
C SER A 83 -24.03 -6.40 2.74
#